data_AF-A0A371XDB3-F1
#
_entry.id   AF-A0A371XDB3-F1
#
_cell.length_a   1.000
_cell.length_b   1.000
_cell.length_c   1.000
_cell.angle_alpha   90.00
_cell.angle_beta   90.00
_cell.angle_gamma   90.00
#
_symmetry.space_group_name_H-M   'P 1'
#
loop_
_entity.id
_entity.type
_entity.pdbx_description
1 polymer ?
#
loop_
_entity_poly.entity_id
_entity_poly.type
_entity_poly.pdbx_seq_one_letter_code
_entity_poly.pdbx_strand_id
1 'polypeptide(L)'
;MSELPEHEWDGEALAVAREHNRSMGNARDLVIMDWLIKGDTRPLSDWLLRGHVLGQEVITALAVMLIRGHPDADLRWLDDPAVKETADIFRLGLKVAGKPRGGGDPALHVRHKRIALEVAYAIRSMNMNELEAFEYVSEWARSNGQRRMGPDNVKKAYNRYKC
;
A
#
# COMPACT_ATOMS: atom_id res chain seq x y z
N MET A 1 13.68 -29.02 -30.23
CA MET A 1 14.03 -29.43 -28.85
C MET A 1 13.39 -28.42 -27.92
N SER A 2 12.43 -28.81 -27.07
CA SER A 2 11.90 -27.87 -26.08
C SER A 2 12.93 -27.73 -24.97
N GLU A 3 13.46 -26.53 -24.79
CA GLU A 3 14.22 -26.18 -23.59
C GLU A 3 13.37 -26.49 -22.37
N LEU A 4 13.99 -27.10 -21.36
CA LEU A 4 13.34 -27.30 -20.08
C LEU A 4 13.00 -25.93 -19.48
N PRO A 5 11.81 -25.76 -18.87
CA PRO A 5 11.45 -24.50 -18.26
C PRO A 5 12.50 -24.08 -17.23
N GLU A 6 12.90 -22.81 -17.29
CA GLU A 6 13.96 -22.23 -16.45
C GLU A 6 13.58 -22.27 -14.96
N HIS A 7 12.28 -22.21 -14.67
CA HIS A 7 11.72 -22.29 -13.33
C HIS A 7 10.58 -23.31 -13.23
N GLU A 8 10.41 -23.91 -12.05
CA GLU A 8 9.38 -24.94 -11.78
C GLU A 8 7.97 -24.44 -12.14
N TRP A 9 7.66 -23.17 -11.84
CA TRP A 9 6.38 -22.54 -12.15
C TRP A 9 6.12 -22.29 -13.64
N ASP A 10 7.16 -22.20 -14.48
CA ASP A 10 6.99 -22.13 -15.94
C ASP A 10 6.52 -23.47 -16.50
N GLY A 11 7.01 -24.58 -15.92
CA GLY A 11 6.56 -25.93 -16.25
C GLY A 11 5.10 -26.17 -15.85
N GLU A 12 4.71 -25.73 -14.65
CA GLU A 12 3.32 -25.78 -14.19
C GLU A 12 2.39 -24.96 -15.09
N ALA A 13 2.78 -23.73 -15.46
CA ALA A 13 1.98 -22.89 -16.33
C ALA A 13 1.80 -23.52 -17.72
N LEU A 14 2.84 -24.16 -18.26
CA LEU A 14 2.76 -24.88 -19.53
C LEU A 14 1.83 -26.09 -19.45
N ALA A 15 1.86 -26.84 -18.35
CA ALA A 15 0.96 -27.96 -18.10
C ALA A 15 -0.50 -27.47 -18.03
N VAL A 16 -0.77 -26.45 -17.22
CA VAL A 16 -2.10 -25.83 -17.06
C VAL A 16 -2.64 -25.30 -18.39
N ALA A 17 -1.79 -24.62 -19.18
CA ALA A 17 -2.19 -24.12 -20.50
C ALA A 17 -2.63 -25.24 -21.45
N ARG A 18 -1.93 -26.38 -21.44
CA ARG A 18 -2.22 -27.55 -22.27
C ARG A 18 -3.45 -28.33 -21.79
N GLU A 19 -3.52 -28.60 -20.50
CA GLU A 19 -4.59 -29.40 -19.89
C GLU A 19 -5.95 -28.71 -20.00
N HIS A 20 -5.98 -27.37 -19.87
CA HIS A 20 -7.21 -26.60 -19.88
C HIS A 20 -7.44 -25.79 -21.16
N ASN A 21 -6.58 -25.95 -22.17
CA ASN A 21 -6.62 -25.18 -23.42
C ASN A 21 -6.71 -23.66 -23.18
N ARG A 22 -5.84 -23.13 -22.31
CA ARG A 22 -5.81 -21.72 -21.91
C ARG A 22 -4.63 -20.98 -22.52
N SER A 23 -4.73 -19.65 -22.58
CA SER A 23 -3.58 -18.81 -22.89
C SER A 23 -2.50 -18.97 -21.82
N MET A 24 -1.23 -18.77 -22.19
CA MET A 24 -0.14 -18.76 -21.22
C MET A 24 -0.31 -17.68 -20.14
N GLY A 25 -0.93 -16.54 -20.46
CA GLY A 25 -1.22 -15.50 -19.47
C GLY A 25 -2.18 -16.00 -18.39
N ASN A 26 -3.30 -16.61 -18.80
CA ASN A 26 -4.29 -17.15 -17.85
C ASN A 26 -3.72 -18.33 -17.05
N ALA A 27 -2.87 -19.15 -17.68
CA ALA A 27 -2.22 -20.26 -16.99
C ALA A 27 -1.24 -19.78 -15.92
N ARG A 28 -0.45 -18.74 -16.22
CA ARG A 28 0.42 -18.07 -15.25
C ARG A 28 -0.37 -17.50 -14.08
N ASP A 29 -1.48 -16.81 -14.34
CA ASP A 29 -2.32 -16.25 -13.27
C ASP A 29 -2.84 -17.34 -12.32
N LEU A 30 -3.23 -18.50 -12.84
CA LEU A 30 -3.64 -19.64 -12.00
C LEU A 30 -2.49 -20.16 -11.13
N VAL A 31 -1.29 -20.30 -11.70
CA VAL A 31 -0.10 -20.72 -10.95
C VAL A 31 0.27 -19.69 -9.89
N ILE A 32 0.22 -18.38 -10.22
CA ILE A 32 0.42 -17.31 -9.23
C ILE A 32 -0.54 -17.48 -8.05
N MET A 33 -1.83 -17.65 -8.33
CA MET A 33 -2.85 -17.78 -7.28
C MET A 33 -2.60 -18.98 -6.37
N ASP A 34 -2.28 -20.15 -6.94
CA ASP A 34 -2.01 -21.36 -6.16
C ASP A 34 -0.79 -21.21 -5.24
N TRP A 35 0.26 -20.56 -5.73
CA TRP A 35 1.46 -20.29 -4.94
C TRP A 35 1.24 -19.20 -3.89
N LEU A 36 0.48 -18.15 -4.21
CA LEU A 36 0.10 -17.10 -3.25
C LEU A 36 -0.74 -17.65 -2.10
N ILE A 37 -1.65 -18.60 -2.35
CA ILE A 37 -2.43 -19.28 -1.28
C ILE A 37 -1.49 -19.94 -0.26
N LYS A 38 -0.39 -20.51 -0.75
CA LYS A 38 0.66 -21.15 0.06
C LYS A 38 1.61 -20.13 0.72
N GLY A 39 1.45 -18.84 0.43
CA GLY A 39 2.28 -17.76 0.94
C GLY A 39 3.61 -17.58 0.18
N ASP A 40 3.76 -18.21 -0.98
CA ASP A 40 4.95 -18.10 -1.82
C ASP A 40 4.73 -17.09 -2.94
N THR A 41 5.59 -16.07 -2.98
CA THR A 41 5.49 -14.96 -3.94
C THR A 41 6.51 -15.06 -5.07
N ARG A 42 7.33 -16.13 -5.15
CA ARG A 42 8.39 -16.27 -6.15
C ARG A 42 7.87 -16.27 -7.60
N PRO A 43 6.79 -17.00 -7.95
CA PRO A 43 6.26 -16.95 -9.32
C PRO A 43 5.73 -15.57 -9.69
N LEU A 44 5.07 -14.91 -8.73
CA LEU A 44 4.56 -13.56 -8.91
C LEU A 44 5.69 -12.56 -9.19
N SER A 45 6.74 -12.55 -8.37
CA SER A 45 7.83 -11.59 -8.53
C SER A 45 8.60 -11.83 -9.82
N ASP A 46 8.89 -13.09 -10.16
CA ASP A 46 9.59 -13.45 -11.40
C ASP A 46 8.81 -12.99 -12.64
N TRP A 47 7.52 -13.34 -12.74
CA TRP A 47 6.73 -12.97 -13.91
C TRP A 47 6.45 -11.47 -14.00
N LEU A 48 6.28 -10.76 -12.88
CA LEU A 48 6.20 -9.30 -12.89
C LEU A 48 7.48 -8.65 -13.44
N LEU A 49 8.66 -9.15 -13.05
CA LEU A 49 9.95 -8.66 -13.56
C LEU A 49 10.13 -8.97 -15.06
N ARG A 50 9.54 -10.06 -15.54
CA ARG A 50 9.49 -10.44 -16.97
C ARG A 50 8.39 -9.70 -17.75
N GLY A 51 7.65 -8.78 -17.13
CA GLY A 51 6.64 -7.94 -17.78
C GLY A 51 5.28 -8.60 -17.98
N HIS A 52 4.96 -9.67 -17.23
CA HIS A 52 3.63 -10.27 -17.23
C HIS A 52 2.59 -9.28 -16.69
N VAL A 53 1.46 -9.16 -17.41
CA VAL A 53 0.34 -8.32 -17.00
C VAL A 53 -0.64 -9.18 -16.22
N LEU A 54 -0.82 -8.85 -14.94
CA LEU A 54 -1.69 -9.60 -14.04
C LEU A 54 -3.17 -9.45 -14.42
N GLY A 55 -3.90 -10.55 -14.36
CA GLY A 55 -5.36 -10.53 -14.33
C GLY A 55 -5.92 -9.86 -13.08
N GLN A 56 -7.18 -9.45 -13.15
CA GLN A 56 -7.86 -8.73 -12.08
C GLN A 56 -7.96 -9.57 -10.80
N GLU A 57 -8.11 -10.88 -10.93
CA GLU A 57 -8.22 -11.84 -9.83
C GLU A 57 -6.94 -11.88 -8.99
N VAL A 58 -5.78 -11.88 -9.64
CA VAL A 58 -4.46 -11.84 -8.97
C VAL A 58 -4.28 -10.49 -8.26
N ILE A 59 -4.70 -9.40 -8.89
CA ILE A 59 -4.65 -8.06 -8.29
C ILE A 59 -5.52 -8.00 -7.03
N THR A 60 -6.73 -8.53 -7.08
CA THR A 60 -7.64 -8.58 -5.92
C THR A 60 -7.05 -9.45 -4.80
N ALA A 61 -6.48 -10.61 -5.12
CA ALA A 61 -5.82 -11.47 -4.14
C ALA A 61 -4.66 -10.74 -3.44
N LEU A 62 -3.83 -10.03 -4.20
CA LEU A 62 -2.74 -9.24 -3.64
C LEU A 62 -3.23 -8.12 -2.73
N ALA A 63 -4.29 -7.41 -3.13
CA ALA A 63 -4.88 -6.37 -2.30
C ALA A 63 -5.37 -6.93 -0.96
N VAL A 64 -6.07 -8.06 -0.97
CA VAL A 64 -6.52 -8.77 0.23
C VAL A 64 -5.33 -9.13 1.13
N MET A 65 -4.29 -9.75 0.57
CA MET A 65 -3.11 -10.18 1.34
C MET A 65 -2.35 -8.98 1.92
N LEU A 66 -2.25 -7.87 1.20
CA LEU A 66 -1.61 -6.63 1.67
C LEU A 66 -2.40 -5.98 2.80
N ILE A 67 -3.73 -5.90 2.68
CA ILE A 67 -4.62 -5.39 3.73
C ILE A 67 -4.45 -6.21 5.01
N ARG A 68 -4.48 -7.55 4.90
CA ARG A 68 -4.25 -8.46 6.05
C ARG A 68 -2.85 -8.32 6.67
N GLY A 69 -1.84 -8.03 5.84
CA GLY A 69 -0.47 -7.85 6.31
C GLY A 69 -0.23 -6.52 7.03
N HIS A 70 -1.10 -5.53 6.85
CA HIS A 70 -0.94 -4.20 7.40
C HIS A 70 -1.52 -4.10 8.82
N PRO A 71 -0.70 -3.74 9.84
CA PRO A 71 -1.11 -3.84 11.25
C PRO A 71 -2.27 -2.91 11.63
N ASP A 72 -2.43 -1.79 10.94
CA ASP A 72 -3.46 -0.78 11.20
C ASP A 72 -4.54 -0.72 10.11
N ALA A 73 -4.62 -1.72 9.23
CA ALA A 73 -5.62 -1.70 8.17
C ALA A 73 -7.02 -1.95 8.70
N ASP A 74 -7.98 -1.24 8.13
CA ASP A 74 -9.40 -1.48 8.35
C ASP A 74 -9.80 -2.76 7.60
N LEU A 75 -10.10 -3.82 8.34
CA LEU A 75 -10.44 -5.11 7.76
C LEU A 75 -11.89 -5.17 7.26
N ARG A 76 -12.73 -4.16 7.52
CA ARG A 76 -14.12 -4.12 7.02
C ARG A 76 -14.21 -4.15 5.50
N TRP A 77 -13.16 -3.71 4.80
CA TRP A 77 -13.08 -3.82 3.35
C TRP A 77 -13.08 -5.27 2.86
N LEU A 78 -12.66 -6.23 3.70
CA LEU A 78 -12.70 -7.66 3.37
C LEU A 78 -14.11 -8.25 3.46
N ASP A 79 -15.05 -7.55 4.09
CA ASP A 79 -16.45 -7.97 4.20
C ASP A 79 -17.30 -7.51 3.01
N ASP A 80 -16.73 -6.72 2.07
CA ASP A 80 -17.42 -6.34 0.84
C ASP A 80 -17.74 -7.60 0.01
N PRO A 81 -19.01 -7.81 -0.41
CA PRO A 81 -19.41 -8.98 -1.18
C PRO A 81 -18.54 -9.25 -2.43
N ALA A 82 -18.00 -8.22 -3.06
CA ALA A 82 -17.17 -8.34 -4.26
C ALA A 82 -15.76 -8.89 -3.97
N VAL A 83 -15.27 -8.83 -2.73
CA VAL A 83 -13.92 -9.30 -2.36
C VAL A 83 -13.93 -10.45 -1.35
N LYS A 84 -15.08 -10.69 -0.71
CA LYS A 84 -15.23 -11.67 0.37
C LYS A 84 -14.76 -13.08 -0.01
N GLU A 85 -15.14 -13.56 -1.19
CA GLU A 85 -14.71 -14.88 -1.68
C GLU A 85 -13.18 -14.98 -1.77
N THR A 86 -12.53 -13.95 -2.32
CA THR A 86 -11.07 -13.89 -2.38
C THR A 86 -10.47 -13.77 -0.98
N ALA A 87 -11.11 -13.01 -0.07
CA ALA A 87 -10.67 -12.86 1.30
C ALA A 87 -10.72 -14.17 2.11
N ASP A 88 -11.65 -15.07 1.81
CA ASP A 88 -11.80 -16.37 2.45
C ASP A 88 -10.73 -17.38 1.99
N ILE A 89 -10.31 -17.28 0.72
CA ILE A 89 -9.25 -18.09 0.11
C ILE A 89 -7.87 -17.63 0.62
N PHE A 90 -7.58 -16.33 0.56
CA PHE A 90 -6.29 -15.75 0.91
C PHE A 90 -6.25 -15.25 2.35
N ARG A 91 -6.03 -16.19 3.28
CA ARG A 91 -6.02 -15.92 4.73
C ARG A 91 -4.69 -15.38 5.26
N LEU A 92 -3.62 -15.54 4.50
CA LEU A 92 -2.28 -15.08 4.87
C LEU A 92 -2.08 -13.61 4.48
N GLY A 93 -1.41 -12.86 5.35
CA GLY A 93 -1.05 -11.46 5.10
C GLY A 93 0.37 -11.33 4.55
N LEU A 94 0.54 -10.57 3.46
CA LEU A 94 1.86 -10.18 2.96
C LEU A 94 2.33 -8.94 3.71
N LYS A 95 3.37 -9.11 4.54
CA LYS A 95 4.04 -7.99 5.19
C LYS A 95 5.16 -7.48 4.29
N VAL A 96 5.07 -6.21 3.89
CA VAL A 96 6.25 -5.51 3.38
C VAL A 96 7.19 -5.31 4.56
N ALA A 97 8.23 -6.14 4.64
CA ALA A 97 9.22 -6.04 5.70
C ALA A 97 9.95 -4.70 5.60
N GLY A 98 9.70 -3.80 6.55
CA GLY A 98 10.36 -2.50 6.59
C GLY A 98 9.60 -1.46 7.40
N LYS A 99 9.47 -1.63 8.72
CA LYS A 99 9.47 -0.43 9.57
C LYS A 99 10.89 0.11 9.49
N PRO A 100 11.13 1.31 8.93
CA PRO A 100 12.47 1.88 9.01
C PRO A 100 12.80 2.00 10.50
N ARG A 101 13.92 1.44 10.94
CA ARG A 101 14.43 1.71 12.30
C ARG A 101 14.64 3.22 12.39
N GLY A 102 13.73 3.92 13.09
CA GLY A 102 13.74 5.39 13.23
C GLY A 102 12.84 6.17 12.25
N GLY A 103 12.15 5.51 11.31
CA GLY A 103 11.15 6.16 10.46
C GLY A 103 9.82 6.26 11.21
N GLY A 104 9.41 7.48 11.54
CA GLY A 104 8.06 7.72 12.08
C GLY A 104 6.99 7.28 11.09
N ASP A 105 5.76 7.12 11.57
CA ASP A 105 4.58 6.85 10.74
C ASP A 105 4.56 7.78 9.49
N PRO A 106 4.61 7.24 8.26
CA PRO A 106 4.57 8.06 7.04
C PRO A 106 3.36 9.00 6.98
N ALA A 107 2.21 8.60 7.52
CA ALA A 107 1.03 9.45 7.59
C ALA A 107 1.26 10.66 8.51
N LEU A 108 1.93 10.43 9.65
CA LEU A 108 2.37 11.49 10.55
C LEU A 108 3.33 12.47 9.86
N HIS A 109 4.27 11.96 9.07
CA HIS A 109 5.20 12.77 8.29
C HIS A 109 4.48 13.66 7.25
N VAL A 110 3.59 13.08 6.45
CA VAL A 110 2.79 13.80 5.45
C VAL A 110 1.92 14.87 6.12
N ARG A 111 1.27 14.53 7.24
CA ARG A 111 0.46 15.46 8.02
C ARG A 111 1.27 16.66 8.51
N HIS A 112 2.43 16.42 9.12
CA HIS A 112 3.28 17.50 9.62
C HIS A 112 3.84 18.38 8.49
N LYS A 113 4.16 17.78 7.34
CA LYS A 113 4.58 18.53 6.16
C LYS A 113 3.45 19.44 5.65
N ARG A 114 2.21 18.94 5.58
CA ARG A 114 1.04 19.77 5.23
C ARG A 114 0.86 20.93 6.21
N ILE A 115 0.90 20.67 7.52
CA ILE A 115 0.80 21.71 8.55
C ILE A 115 1.88 22.79 8.35
N ALA A 116 3.12 22.39 8.08
CA ALA A 116 4.21 23.34 7.82
C ALA A 116 3.95 24.22 6.59
N LEU A 117 3.35 23.67 5.53
CA LEU A 117 2.96 24.42 4.33
C LEU A 117 1.84 25.43 4.64
N GLU A 118 0.84 25.05 5.43
CA GLU A 118 -0.24 25.96 5.85
C GLU A 118 0.31 27.13 6.69
N VAL A 119 1.25 26.86 7.61
CA VAL A 119 1.93 27.92 8.38
C VAL A 119 2.72 28.84 7.44
N ALA A 120 3.49 28.28 6.52
CA ALA A 120 4.26 29.08 5.56
C ALA A 120 3.35 29.90 4.62
N TYR A 121 2.16 29.41 4.31
CA TYR A 121 1.14 30.15 3.55
C TYR A 121 0.56 31.31 4.37
N ALA A 122 0.19 31.07 5.63
CA ALA A 122 -0.31 32.11 6.53
C ALA A 122 0.72 33.24 6.71
N ILE A 123 2.00 32.91 6.91
CA ILE A 123 3.07 33.91 7.03
C ILE A 123 3.25 34.71 5.74
N ARG A 124 3.39 34.02 4.59
CA ARG A 124 3.75 34.69 3.33
C ARG A 124 2.59 35.40 2.64
N SER A 125 1.40 34.83 2.72
CA SER A 125 0.25 35.27 1.92
C SER A 125 -0.77 36.04 2.74
N MET A 126 -0.89 35.73 4.04
CA MET A 126 -1.78 36.44 4.96
C MET A 126 -1.03 37.47 5.82
N ASN A 127 0.28 37.60 5.62
CA ASN A 127 1.17 38.55 6.33
C ASN A 127 1.10 38.42 7.85
N MET A 128 0.86 37.20 8.34
CA MET A 128 0.83 36.88 9.77
C MET A 128 2.25 36.72 10.30
N ASN A 129 2.47 37.09 11.56
CA ASN A 129 3.70 36.67 12.25
C ASN A 129 3.64 35.18 12.63
N GLU A 130 4.76 34.59 13.04
CA GLU A 130 4.82 33.16 13.35
C GLU A 130 3.83 32.74 14.46
N LEU A 131 3.64 33.56 15.48
CA LEU A 131 2.75 33.25 16.60
C LEU A 131 1.29 33.20 16.13
N GLU A 132 0.86 34.24 15.39
CA GLU A 132 -0.47 34.32 14.78
C GLU A 132 -0.71 33.14 13.83
N ALA A 133 0.28 32.80 13.00
CA ALA A 133 0.18 31.68 12.07
C ALA A 133 0.05 30.33 12.79
N PHE A 134 0.76 30.12 13.92
CA PHE A 134 0.64 28.88 14.69
C PHE A 134 -0.74 28.72 15.34
N GLU A 135 -1.30 29.81 15.86
CA GLU A 135 -2.65 29.80 16.43
C GLU A 135 -3.70 29.56 15.35
N TYR A 136 -3.63 30.30 14.24
CA TYR A 136 -4.53 30.15 13.09
C TYR A 136 -4.53 28.72 12.54
N VAL A 137 -3.35 28.14 12.26
CA VAL A 137 -3.25 26.78 11.71
C VAL A 137 -3.66 25.72 12.75
N SER A 138 -3.44 25.97 14.04
CA SER A 138 -3.94 25.09 15.11
C SER A 138 -5.47 25.02 15.11
N GLU A 139 -6.16 26.17 15.01
CA GLU A 139 -7.61 26.22 14.93
C GLU A 139 -8.14 25.54 13.65
N TRP A 140 -7.53 25.84 12.50
CA TRP A 140 -7.84 25.19 11.24
C TRP A 140 -7.68 23.66 11.34
N ALA A 141 -6.56 23.18 11.88
CA ALA A 141 -6.30 21.74 11.99
C ALA A 141 -7.33 21.05 12.89
N ARG A 142 -7.72 21.68 14.01
CA ARG A 142 -8.76 21.16 14.91
C ARG A 142 -10.12 21.10 14.22
N SER A 143 -10.50 22.14 13.47
CA SER A 143 -11.76 22.17 12.71
C SER A 143 -11.82 21.08 11.63
N ASN A 144 -10.67 20.63 11.12
CA ASN A 144 -10.52 19.54 10.15
C ASN A 144 -10.28 18.17 10.82
N GLY A 145 -10.70 18.00 12.07
CA GLY A 145 -10.67 16.72 12.77
C GLY A 145 -9.35 16.38 13.48
N GLN A 146 -8.31 17.21 13.39
CA GLN A 146 -7.04 17.00 14.09
C GLN A 146 -7.07 17.59 15.50
N ARG A 147 -7.92 17.04 16.37
CA ARG A 147 -8.23 17.58 17.71
C ARG A 147 -7.02 17.79 18.62
N ARG A 148 -5.93 17.04 18.44
CA ARG A 148 -4.69 17.14 19.25
C ARG A 148 -3.64 18.10 18.67
N MET A 149 -3.97 18.82 17.60
CA MET A 149 -3.06 19.78 16.98
C MET A 149 -3.22 21.14 17.66
N GLY A 150 -2.40 21.39 18.69
CA GLY A 150 -2.28 22.70 19.34
C GLY A 150 -1.10 23.52 18.78
N PRO A 151 -0.98 24.80 19.15
CA PRO A 151 0.05 25.69 18.60
C PRO A 151 1.47 25.15 18.77
N ASP A 152 1.78 24.50 19.90
CA ASP A 152 3.09 23.88 20.13
C ASP A 152 3.39 22.71 19.18
N ASN A 153 2.37 21.91 18.85
CA ASN A 153 2.53 20.79 17.91
C ASN A 153 2.64 21.30 16.47
N VAL A 154 1.91 22.37 16.14
CA VAL A 154 2.05 23.09 14.86
C VAL A 154 3.46 23.67 14.73
N LYS A 155 3.96 24.35 15.76
CA LYS A 155 5.32 24.90 15.81
C LYS A 155 6.37 23.81 15.63
N LYS A 156 6.23 22.67 16.32
CA LYS A 156 7.15 21.51 16.16
C LYS A 156 7.12 20.97 14.72
N ALA A 157 5.94 20.85 14.11
CA ALA A 157 5.80 20.41 12.73
C ALA A 157 6.43 21.41 11.76
N TYR A 158 6.14 22.71 11.91
CA TYR A 158 6.71 23.76 11.09
C TYR A 158 8.23 23.81 11.19
N ASN A 159 8.80 23.83 12.39
CA ASN A 159 10.25 23.85 12.58
C ASN A 159 10.96 22.62 12.00
N ARG A 160 10.27 21.48 11.91
CA ARG A 160 10.83 20.26 11.33
C ARG A 160 10.90 20.30 9.80
N TYR A 161 10.04 21.09 9.15
CA TYR A 161 9.86 21.07 7.69
C TYR A 161 9.99 22.45 7.02
N LYS A 162 10.27 23.52 7.78
CA LYS A 162 10.58 24.82 7.20
C LYS A 162 11.90 24.72 6.43
N CYS A 163 11.87 25.12 5.18
CA CYS A 163 13.03 25.30 4.32
C CYS A 163 13.40 26.77 4.30
#